data_AF-A0A847PCK1-F1
#
_entry.id   AF-A0A847PCK1-F1
#
_cell.length_a   1.000
_cell.length_b   1.000
_cell.length_c   1.000
_cell.angle_alpha   90.00
_cell.angle_beta   90.00
_cell.angle_gamma   90.00
#
_symmetry.space_group_name_H-M   'P 1'
#
loop_
_entity.id
_entity.type
_entity.pdbx_description
1 polymer ?
#
loop_
_entity_poly.entity_id
_entity_poly.type
_entity_poly.pdbx_seq_one_letter_code
_entity_poly.pdbx_strand_id
1 'polypeptide(L)'
;MKRWALFCLAFLFAVLLSLPALALTEEERLEKISNFTAYVLNSFGEDTQTIIKTLGEPSSMETTKEANIHEPDFQNTIDTLVYEDMTLSTIATPHKSFVVALECSSKQYALAKVQVGANVNDVVKELGDPNEKTETTVSYETDYSSLTFTVDKSGTIEMIQALLFLD
;
A
#
# COMPACT_ATOMS: atom_id res chain seq x y z
N MET A 1 -55.87 37.13 9.41
CA MET A 1 -55.29 35.94 10.05
C MET A 1 -54.67 35.06 8.96
N LYS A 2 -53.33 35.04 8.91
CA LYS A 2 -52.49 34.52 7.83
C LYS A 2 -52.09 33.08 8.14
N ARG A 3 -52.54 32.10 7.35
CA ARG A 3 -52.24 30.65 7.50
C ARG A 3 -51.83 30.01 6.18
N TRP A 4 -50.86 30.58 5.47
CA TRP A 4 -50.41 30.02 4.17
C TRP A 4 -48.89 30.10 3.94
N ALA A 5 -48.09 30.42 4.97
CA ALA A 5 -46.64 30.61 4.84
C ALA A 5 -45.78 29.49 5.47
N LEU A 6 -46.39 28.49 6.13
CA LEU A 6 -45.63 27.48 6.88
C LEU A 6 -45.38 26.16 6.14
N PHE A 7 -45.91 25.96 4.93
CA PHE A 7 -45.74 24.70 4.21
C PHE A 7 -44.59 24.67 3.19
N CYS A 8 -43.95 25.81 2.89
CA CYS A 8 -42.83 25.84 1.92
C CYS A 8 -41.44 25.70 2.56
N LEU A 9 -41.31 25.76 3.89
CA LEU A 9 -39.98 25.69 4.54
C LEU A 9 -39.52 24.26 4.84
N ALA A 10 -40.42 23.27 4.84
CA ALA A 10 -40.08 21.88 5.15
C ALA A 10 -39.58 21.08 3.92
N PHE A 11 -39.79 21.58 2.69
CA PHE A 11 -39.37 20.87 1.48
C PHE A 11 -37.96 21.29 0.99
N LEU A 12 -37.42 22.41 1.49
CA LEU A 12 -36.10 22.90 1.08
C LEU A 12 -34.94 22.36 1.92
N PHE A 13 -35.22 21.66 3.03
CA PHE A 13 -34.18 21.07 3.89
C PHE A 13 -33.90 19.59 3.58
N ALA A 14 -34.72 18.92 2.76
CA ALA A 14 -34.51 17.51 2.40
C ALA A 14 -33.53 17.30 1.23
N VAL A 15 -33.14 18.36 0.52
CA VAL A 15 -32.27 18.26 -0.68
C VAL A 15 -30.79 18.58 -0.38
N LEU A 16 -30.46 19.02 0.84
CA LEU A 16 -29.09 19.42 1.22
C LEU A 16 -28.26 18.34 1.93
N LEU A 17 -28.76 17.11 2.04
CA LEU A 17 -28.02 15.99 2.65
C LEU A 17 -27.56 14.91 1.66
N SER A 18 -27.73 15.13 0.36
CA SER A 18 -27.05 14.34 -0.68
C SER A 18 -25.90 15.16 -1.26
N LEU A 19 -24.99 15.64 -0.40
CA LEU A 19 -23.65 15.92 -0.88
C LEU A 19 -23.09 14.54 -1.27
N PRO A 20 -22.80 14.27 -2.56
CA PRO A 20 -21.98 13.11 -2.88
C PRO A 20 -20.73 13.27 -2.02
N ALA A 21 -20.40 12.25 -1.23
CA ALA A 21 -19.07 12.14 -0.65
C ALA A 21 -18.11 12.51 -1.77
N LEU A 22 -17.34 13.58 -1.60
CA LEU A 22 -16.43 14.09 -2.62
C LEU A 22 -15.56 12.91 -3.04
N ALA A 23 -15.89 12.30 -4.18
CA ALA A 23 -15.11 11.22 -4.73
C ALA A 23 -13.74 11.83 -5.01
N LEU A 24 -12.68 11.19 -4.53
CA LEU A 24 -11.32 11.60 -4.83
C LEU A 24 -11.20 11.69 -6.35
N THR A 25 -10.49 12.71 -6.82
CA THR A 25 -10.03 12.73 -8.20
C THR A 25 -9.15 11.50 -8.45
N GLU A 26 -9.02 11.11 -9.71
CA GLU A 26 -8.17 9.97 -10.06
C GLU A 26 -6.72 10.17 -9.63
N GLU A 27 -6.19 11.39 -9.79
CA GLU A 27 -4.85 11.76 -9.34
C GLU A 27 -4.67 11.59 -7.82
N GLU A 28 -5.61 12.12 -7.03
CA GLU A 28 -5.58 11.96 -5.56
C GLU A 28 -5.69 10.48 -5.13
N ARG A 29 -6.46 9.66 -5.87
CA ARG A 29 -6.55 8.22 -5.62
C ARG A 29 -5.21 7.54 -5.86
N LEU A 30 -4.57 7.81 -7.00
CA LEU A 30 -3.28 7.22 -7.36
C LEU A 30 -2.18 7.64 -6.36
N GLU A 31 -2.13 8.93 -6.00
CA GLU A 31 -1.19 9.42 -4.98
C GLU A 31 -1.41 8.73 -3.63
N LYS A 32 -2.68 8.56 -3.23
CA LYS A 32 -3.03 7.88 -1.98
C LYS A 32 -2.57 6.43 -1.97
N ILE A 33 -2.77 5.69 -3.06
CA ILE A 33 -2.32 4.30 -3.20
C ILE A 33 -0.79 4.24 -3.11
N SER A 34 -0.08 5.04 -3.91
CA SER A 34 1.39 5.06 -3.91
C SER A 34 1.96 5.39 -2.53
N ASN A 35 1.39 6.38 -1.84
CA ASN A 35 1.80 6.74 -0.48
C ASN A 35 1.53 5.60 0.51
N PHE A 36 0.35 4.96 0.44
CA PHE A 36 0.04 3.82 1.30
C PHE A 36 1.02 2.67 1.07
N THR A 37 1.31 2.32 -0.18
CA THR A 37 2.27 1.27 -0.52
C THR A 37 3.67 1.61 0.02
N ALA A 38 4.11 2.85 -0.12
CA ALA A 38 5.38 3.31 0.45
C ALA A 38 5.42 3.21 1.99
N TYR A 39 4.32 3.54 2.68
CA TYR A 39 4.23 3.36 4.13
C TYR A 39 4.34 1.88 4.52
N VAL A 40 3.68 0.98 3.78
CA VAL A 40 3.76 -0.46 4.02
C VAL A 40 5.20 -0.96 3.84
N LEU A 41 5.87 -0.58 2.75
CA LEU A 41 7.24 -0.99 2.45
C LEU A 41 8.24 -0.50 3.50
N ASN A 42 8.09 0.73 3.98
CA ASN A 42 9.01 1.34 4.95
C ASN A 42 8.68 0.99 6.42
N SER A 43 7.83 -0.01 6.67
CA SER A 43 7.41 -0.40 8.02
C SER A 43 8.58 -0.77 8.95
N PHE A 44 9.68 -1.25 8.39
CA PHE A 44 10.84 -1.75 9.16
C PHE A 44 12.14 -0.98 8.92
N GLY A 45 12.11 0.04 8.05
CA GLY A 45 13.28 0.83 7.67
C GLY A 45 13.27 1.18 6.18
N GLU A 46 14.18 2.06 5.79
CA GLU A 46 14.34 2.52 4.40
C GLU A 46 15.49 1.79 3.69
N ASP A 47 16.36 1.10 4.41
CA ASP A 47 17.54 0.43 3.85
C ASP A 47 17.87 -0.88 4.57
N THR A 48 18.76 -1.69 3.96
CA THR A 48 19.21 -3.00 4.47
C THR A 48 19.65 -2.91 5.93
N GLN A 49 20.45 -1.90 6.29
CA GLN A 49 21.02 -1.77 7.63
C GLN A 49 19.93 -1.46 8.67
N THR A 50 19.00 -0.59 8.33
CA THR A 50 17.89 -0.21 9.20
C THR A 50 16.92 -1.37 9.38
N ILE A 51 16.64 -2.14 8.31
CA ILE A 51 15.81 -3.34 8.37
C ILE A 51 16.43 -4.38 9.30
N ILE A 52 17.72 -4.71 9.12
CA ILE A 52 18.43 -5.69 9.97
C ILE A 52 18.45 -5.21 11.43
N LYS A 53 18.65 -3.91 11.67
CA LYS A 53 18.60 -3.35 13.02
C LYS A 53 17.22 -3.50 13.68
N THR A 54 16.14 -3.37 12.90
CA THR A 54 14.77 -3.44 13.40
C THR A 54 14.29 -4.87 13.61
N LEU A 55 14.57 -5.77 12.65
CA LEU A 55 14.04 -7.13 12.62
C LEU A 55 15.03 -8.19 13.13
N GLY A 56 16.31 -7.86 13.23
CA GLY A 56 17.39 -8.81 13.46
C GLY A 56 17.96 -9.36 12.15
N GLU A 57 18.88 -10.31 12.26
CA GLU A 57 19.52 -10.94 11.10
C GLU A 57 18.52 -11.79 10.30
N PRO A 58 18.47 -11.66 8.97
CA PRO A 58 17.65 -12.51 8.13
C PRO A 58 18.19 -13.94 8.11
N SER A 59 17.31 -14.90 7.78
CA SER A 59 17.70 -16.30 7.59
C SER A 59 18.64 -16.48 6.39
N SER A 60 18.47 -15.65 5.35
CA SER A 60 19.41 -15.51 4.24
C SER A 60 19.33 -14.12 3.63
N MET A 61 20.43 -13.70 3.00
CA MET A 61 20.50 -12.47 2.23
C MET A 61 21.20 -12.76 0.90
N GLU A 62 20.57 -12.35 -0.20
CA GLU A 62 21.15 -12.40 -1.53
C GLU A 62 21.40 -10.98 -2.04
N THR A 63 22.57 -10.75 -2.61
CA THR A 63 22.94 -9.45 -3.18
C THR A 63 23.20 -9.59 -4.68
N THR A 64 22.45 -8.85 -5.49
CA THR A 64 22.69 -8.72 -6.92
C THR A 64 23.16 -7.31 -7.26
N LYS A 65 23.87 -7.18 -8.38
CA LYS A 65 24.30 -5.88 -8.90
C LYS A 65 23.83 -5.73 -10.33
N GLU A 66 23.21 -4.60 -10.61
CA GLU A 66 22.65 -4.30 -11.93
C GLU A 66 23.16 -2.94 -12.40
N ALA A 67 23.37 -2.79 -13.71
CA ALA A 67 23.72 -1.48 -14.26
C ALA A 67 22.55 -0.51 -14.05
N ASN A 68 22.84 0.71 -13.60
CA ASN A 68 21.82 1.73 -13.48
C ASN A 68 21.45 2.25 -14.87
N ILE A 69 20.16 2.16 -15.23
CA ILE A 69 19.66 2.55 -16.55
C ILE A 69 19.74 4.06 -16.81
N HIS A 70 19.70 4.87 -15.75
CA HIS A 70 19.78 6.33 -15.82
C HIS A 70 21.22 6.83 -15.68
N GLU A 71 22.08 6.07 -15.02
CA GLU A 71 23.48 6.39 -14.79
C GLU A 71 24.39 5.19 -15.08
N PRO A 72 24.69 4.89 -16.37
CA PRO A 72 25.36 3.64 -16.78
C PRO A 72 26.75 3.40 -16.19
N ASP A 73 27.40 4.45 -15.69
CA ASP A 73 28.70 4.37 -15.01
C ASP A 73 28.58 3.83 -13.57
N PHE A 74 27.36 3.66 -13.06
CA PHE A 74 27.08 3.18 -11.72
C PHE A 74 26.28 1.88 -11.74
N GLN A 75 26.42 1.13 -10.64
CA GLN A 75 25.65 -0.09 -10.39
C GLN A 75 24.69 0.14 -9.23
N ASN A 76 23.46 -0.32 -9.41
CA ASN A 76 22.53 -0.52 -8.32
C ASN A 76 22.88 -1.83 -7.61
N THR A 77 22.82 -1.82 -6.29
CA THR A 77 22.89 -3.05 -5.48
C THR A 77 21.49 -3.39 -5.01
N ILE A 78 21.03 -4.61 -5.28
CA ILE A 78 19.74 -5.09 -4.80
C ILE A 78 20.03 -6.15 -3.75
N ASP A 79 19.55 -5.92 -2.53
CA ASP A 79 19.62 -6.91 -1.47
C ASP A 79 18.22 -7.50 -1.26
N THR A 80 18.12 -8.82 -1.28
CA THR A 80 16.90 -9.55 -0.93
C THR A 80 17.12 -10.26 0.41
N LEU A 81 16.36 -9.84 1.43
CA LEU A 81 16.42 -10.34 2.79
C LEU A 81 15.24 -11.30 3.01
N VAL A 82 15.54 -12.52 3.47
CA VAL A 82 14.53 -13.55 3.73
C VAL A 82 14.41 -13.79 5.23
N TYR A 83 13.21 -13.60 5.75
CA TYR A 83 12.79 -13.94 7.12
C TYR A 83 11.78 -15.09 7.09
N GLU A 84 11.39 -15.60 8.25
CA GLU A 84 10.30 -16.56 8.35
C GLU A 84 8.99 -15.89 7.91
N ASP A 85 8.35 -16.41 6.85
CA ASP A 85 7.08 -15.90 6.30
C ASP A 85 7.12 -14.44 5.81
N MET A 86 8.31 -13.91 5.49
CA MET A 86 8.47 -12.57 4.92
C MET A 86 9.74 -12.45 4.07
N THR A 87 9.63 -11.78 2.92
CA THR A 87 10.76 -11.37 2.08
C THR A 87 10.71 -9.88 1.83
N LEU A 88 11.87 -9.21 1.91
CA LEU A 88 12.04 -7.79 1.62
C LEU A 88 13.15 -7.63 0.58
N SER A 89 12.96 -6.75 -0.39
CA SER A 89 14.02 -6.34 -1.30
C SER A 89 14.26 -4.83 -1.20
N THR A 90 15.53 -4.45 -1.09
CA THR A 90 15.98 -3.06 -1.12
C THR A 90 16.84 -2.82 -2.34
N ILE A 91 16.77 -1.61 -2.90
CA ILE A 91 17.73 -1.15 -3.88
C ILE A 91 18.57 -0.01 -3.30
N ALA A 92 19.88 -0.07 -3.51
CA ALA A 92 20.84 0.97 -3.18
C ALA A 92 21.45 1.52 -4.49
N THR A 93 21.26 2.82 -4.70
CA THR A 93 21.90 3.60 -5.77
C THR A 93 23.02 4.46 -5.16
N PRO A 94 23.85 5.16 -5.95
CA PRO A 94 24.84 6.10 -5.43
C PRO A 94 24.26 7.23 -4.55
N HIS A 95 22.96 7.49 -4.65
CA HIS A 95 22.30 8.65 -4.04
C HIS A 95 21.30 8.29 -2.95
N LYS A 96 20.69 7.10 -3.02
CA LYS A 96 19.62 6.69 -2.10
C LYS A 96 19.55 5.18 -1.97
N SER A 97 19.02 4.73 -0.83
CA SER A 97 18.56 3.37 -0.65
C SER A 97 17.09 3.40 -0.27
N PHE A 98 16.32 2.43 -0.75
CA PHE A 98 14.89 2.33 -0.45
C PHE A 98 14.40 0.89 -0.61
N VAL A 99 13.34 0.54 0.13
CA VAL A 99 12.63 -0.74 -0.01
C VAL A 99 11.80 -0.70 -1.28
N VAL A 100 11.95 -1.71 -2.12
CA VAL A 100 11.23 -1.81 -3.40
C VAL A 100 10.21 -2.93 -3.40
N ALA A 101 10.40 -3.99 -2.62
CA ALA A 101 9.46 -5.10 -2.57
C ALA A 101 9.30 -5.64 -1.15
N LEU A 102 8.08 -6.07 -0.84
CA LEU A 102 7.70 -6.81 0.35
C LEU A 102 6.74 -7.92 -0.05
N GLU A 103 6.98 -9.12 0.44
CA GLU A 103 6.00 -10.20 0.53
C GLU A 103 5.93 -10.65 1.99
N CYS A 104 4.74 -10.68 2.58
CA CYS A 104 4.55 -11.04 3.99
C CYS A 104 3.26 -11.81 4.21
N SER A 105 3.38 -13.01 4.79
CA SER A 105 2.27 -13.85 5.24
C SER A 105 2.25 -14.04 6.77
N SER A 106 3.20 -13.42 7.47
CA SER A 106 3.28 -13.52 8.93
C SER A 106 2.37 -12.54 9.65
N LYS A 107 1.64 -13.03 10.65
CA LYS A 107 0.89 -12.18 11.60
C LYS A 107 1.79 -11.51 12.64
N GLN A 108 3.06 -11.92 12.74
CA GLN A 108 3.98 -11.45 13.77
C GLN A 108 4.58 -10.08 13.44
N TYR A 109 4.73 -9.77 12.15
CA TYR A 109 5.31 -8.51 11.69
C TYR A 109 4.27 -7.41 11.65
N ALA A 110 4.45 -6.36 12.45
CA ALA A 110 3.57 -5.21 12.47
C ALA A 110 3.84 -4.30 11.27
N LEU A 111 3.01 -4.40 10.23
CA LEU A 111 3.11 -3.52 9.06
C LEU A 111 2.34 -2.22 9.31
N ALA A 112 2.84 -1.11 8.78
CA ALA A 112 2.14 0.16 8.85
C ALA A 112 0.84 0.07 8.04
N LYS A 113 -0.25 0.62 8.59
CA LYS A 113 -1.58 0.75 7.95
C LYS A 113 -2.36 -0.55 7.69
N VAL A 114 -1.71 -1.69 7.52
CA VAL A 114 -2.35 -2.98 7.24
C VAL A 114 -1.61 -4.10 7.94
N GLN A 115 -2.26 -5.23 8.21
CA GLN A 115 -1.69 -6.37 8.93
C GLN A 115 -2.22 -7.68 8.32
N VAL A 116 -1.40 -8.73 8.27
CA VAL A 116 -1.91 -10.08 7.99
C VAL A 116 -2.89 -10.50 9.10
N GLY A 117 -4.05 -11.02 8.70
CA GLY A 117 -5.17 -11.32 9.60
C GLY A 117 -6.20 -10.20 9.74
N ALA A 118 -5.93 -8.99 9.21
CA ALA A 118 -6.93 -7.92 9.15
C ALA A 118 -8.00 -8.19 8.09
N ASN A 119 -9.13 -7.51 8.18
CA ASN A 119 -10.16 -7.59 7.15
C ASN A 119 -9.81 -6.65 5.98
N VAL A 120 -9.84 -7.16 4.76
CA VAL A 120 -9.47 -6.37 3.57
C VAL A 120 -10.41 -5.20 3.33
N ASN A 121 -11.65 -5.24 3.84
CA ASN A 121 -12.58 -4.12 3.67
C ASN A 121 -12.16 -2.86 4.45
N ASP A 122 -11.30 -2.99 5.45
CA ASP A 122 -10.72 -1.82 6.13
C ASP A 122 -9.74 -1.08 5.20
N VAL A 123 -8.94 -1.84 4.44
CA VAL A 123 -8.08 -1.28 3.39
C VAL A 123 -8.92 -0.68 2.27
N VAL A 124 -9.99 -1.34 1.82
CA VAL A 124 -10.91 -0.81 0.80
C VAL A 124 -11.59 0.48 1.27
N LYS A 125 -11.96 0.59 2.55
CA LYS A 125 -12.48 1.84 3.12
C LYS A 125 -11.44 2.95 3.11
N GLU A 126 -10.18 2.62 3.38
CA GLU A 126 -9.10 3.60 3.37
C GLU A 126 -8.73 4.02 1.95
N LEU A 127 -8.49 3.09 1.04
CA LEU A 127 -7.95 3.36 -0.30
C LEU A 127 -9.02 3.61 -1.37
N GLY A 128 -10.26 3.19 -1.11
CA GLY A 128 -11.32 3.15 -2.11
C GLY A 128 -11.32 1.85 -2.90
N ASP A 129 -12.05 1.86 -4.02
CA ASP A 129 -12.21 0.68 -4.86
C ASP A 129 -10.87 0.25 -5.48
N PRO A 130 -10.55 -1.06 -5.44
CA PRO A 130 -9.34 -1.61 -6.03
C PRO A 130 -9.41 -1.67 -7.56
N ASN A 131 -8.25 -1.83 -8.20
CA ASN A 131 -8.15 -2.12 -9.63
C ASN A 131 -8.75 -3.51 -9.94
N GLU A 132 -8.49 -4.49 -9.07
CA GLU A 132 -9.06 -5.84 -9.16
C GLU A 132 -9.58 -6.32 -7.79
N LYS A 133 -10.74 -6.97 -7.80
CA LYS A 133 -11.31 -7.66 -6.63
C LYS A 133 -11.94 -8.98 -7.05
N THR A 134 -11.35 -10.08 -6.61
CA THR A 134 -11.85 -11.45 -6.80
C THR A 134 -12.20 -12.07 -5.45
N GLU A 135 -12.57 -13.36 -5.45
CA GLU A 135 -12.84 -14.11 -4.21
C GLU A 135 -11.59 -14.30 -3.34
N THR A 136 -10.39 -14.26 -3.94
CA THR A 136 -9.13 -14.57 -3.26
C THR A 136 -8.09 -13.45 -3.33
N THR A 137 -8.35 -12.40 -4.11
CA THR A 137 -7.36 -11.36 -4.39
C THR A 137 -8.00 -9.98 -4.39
N VAL A 138 -7.31 -9.01 -3.79
CA VAL A 138 -7.60 -7.57 -3.93
C VAL A 138 -6.32 -6.86 -4.32
N SER A 139 -6.32 -6.15 -5.45
CA SER A 139 -5.11 -5.46 -5.94
C SER A 139 -5.35 -4.00 -6.24
N TYR A 140 -4.36 -3.20 -5.89
CA TYR A 140 -4.23 -1.79 -6.22
C TYR A 140 -2.99 -1.62 -7.07
N GLU A 141 -3.10 -0.84 -8.14
CA GLU A 141 -2.01 -0.61 -9.08
C GLU A 141 -2.04 0.84 -9.57
N THR A 142 -0.84 1.41 -9.60
CA THR A 142 -0.52 2.70 -10.19
C THR A 142 0.64 2.50 -11.15
N ASP A 143 0.98 3.54 -11.91
CA ASP A 143 2.15 3.50 -12.81
C ASP A 143 3.47 3.24 -12.04
N TYR A 144 3.51 3.48 -10.73
CA TYR A 144 4.72 3.42 -9.90
C TYR A 144 4.69 2.37 -8.80
N SER A 145 3.54 1.73 -8.55
CA SER A 145 3.41 0.80 -7.43
C SER A 145 2.31 -0.22 -7.61
N SER A 146 2.48 -1.37 -6.96
CA SER A 146 1.44 -2.38 -6.80
C SER A 146 1.32 -2.79 -5.34
N LEU A 147 0.07 -2.98 -4.90
CA LEU A 147 -0.27 -3.50 -3.59
C LEU A 147 -1.34 -4.56 -3.74
N THR A 148 -0.99 -5.81 -3.46
CA THR A 148 -1.84 -6.97 -3.65
C THR A 148 -2.05 -7.71 -2.33
N PHE A 149 -3.28 -8.11 -2.07
CA PHE A 149 -3.68 -8.89 -0.92
C PHE A 149 -4.25 -10.23 -1.37
N THR A 150 -3.68 -11.33 -0.86
CA THR A 150 -4.38 -12.63 -0.88
C THR A 150 -5.31 -12.69 0.33
N VAL A 151 -6.56 -13.06 0.11
CA VAL A 151 -7.58 -13.11 1.15
C VAL A 151 -8.28 -14.46 1.20
N ASP A 152 -8.72 -14.84 2.40
CA ASP A 152 -9.58 -16.00 2.58
C ASP A 152 -11.05 -15.72 2.21
N LYS A 153 -11.90 -16.74 2.33
CA LYS A 153 -13.35 -16.64 2.03
C LYS A 153 -14.11 -15.64 2.90
N SER A 154 -13.56 -15.25 4.04
CA SER A 154 -14.13 -14.24 4.95
C SER A 154 -13.62 -12.82 4.65
N GLY A 155 -12.70 -12.69 3.68
CA GLY A 155 -12.04 -11.43 3.35
C GLY A 155 -10.92 -11.08 4.33
N THR A 156 -10.39 -12.06 5.06
CA THR A 156 -9.23 -11.87 5.93
C THR A 156 -7.95 -12.00 5.11
N ILE A 157 -7.04 -11.04 5.29
CA ILE A 157 -5.75 -11.00 4.59
C ILE A 157 -4.86 -12.15 5.07
N GLU A 158 -4.40 -12.98 4.15
CA GLU A 158 -3.45 -14.07 4.39
C GLU A 158 -2.03 -13.72 3.93
N MET A 159 -1.91 -12.88 2.89
CA MET A 159 -0.62 -12.43 2.37
C MET A 159 -0.74 -11.00 1.84
N ILE A 160 0.32 -10.22 2.04
CA ILE A 160 0.48 -8.86 1.54
C ILE A 160 1.70 -8.86 0.61
N GLN A 161 1.52 -8.35 -0.60
CA GLN A 161 2.59 -8.08 -1.55
C GLN A 161 2.57 -6.58 -1.88
N ALA A 162 3.69 -5.90 -1.69
CA ALA A 162 3.87 -4.50 -2.03
C ALA A 162 5.10 -4.35 -2.91
N LEU A 163 5.01 -3.54 -3.96
CA LEU A 163 6.06 -3.34 -4.95
C LEU A 163 6.09 -1.87 -5.39
N LEU A 164 7.29 -1.30 -5.52
CA LEU A 164 7.54 -0.07 -6.25
C LEU A 164 8.18 -0.40 -7.59
N PHE A 165 7.60 0.13 -8.67
CA PHE A 165 8.17 0.02 -10.00
C PHE A 165 9.26 1.08 -10.15
N LEU A 166 10.42 0.62 -10.63
CA LEU A 166 11.55 1.48 -10.95
C LEU A 166 11.49 1.78 -12.45
N ASP A 167 11.03 2.98 -12.80
CA ASP A 167 11.23 3.56 -14.13
C ASP A 167 12.67 3.99 -14.34
#